data_AF-A0A8S8Y7G9-F1
#
_entry.id   AF-A0A8S8Y7G9-F1
#
_cell.length_a   1.000
_cell.length_b   1.000
_cell.length_c   1.000
_cell.angle_alpha   90.00
_cell.angle_beta   90.00
_cell.angle_gamma   90.00
#
_symmetry.space_group_name_H-M   'P 1'
#
loop_
_entity.id
_entity.type
_entity.pdbx_description
1 polymer ?
#
loop_
_entity_poly.entity_id
_entity_poly.type
_entity_poly.pdbx_seq_one_letter_code
_entity_poly.pdbx_strand_id
1 'polypeptide(L)'
;MVGGRMSRRARRHFKKIQRADTKYTLQEIASSIQTDLDKRLLSYDEALMLGNMIQNRADQVPGDAIVYAISDRDAYRRTLELYLRDALLTRTEQLLLWEERRRLGISDNEHDALLQQLLAQWKRQGKSVTIDRFSEPKRGGADPV
;
A
#
# COMPACT_ATOMS: atom_id res chain seq x y z
N MET A 1 9.56 -1.87 24.67
CA MET A 1 8.94 -0.98 23.65
C MET A 1 9.63 0.37 23.71
N VAL A 2 10.65 0.58 22.88
CA VAL A 2 11.38 1.85 22.89
C VAL A 2 10.62 2.83 22.01
N GLY A 3 9.87 3.73 22.65
CA GLY A 3 9.40 4.97 22.02
C GLY A 3 10.60 5.85 21.67
N GLY A 4 11.32 5.47 20.61
CA GLY A 4 12.39 6.28 20.05
C GLY A 4 11.78 7.56 19.53
N ARG A 5 12.05 8.68 20.20
CA ARG A 5 11.64 10.01 19.74
C ARG A 5 12.10 10.17 18.28
N MET A 6 11.16 10.24 17.34
CA MET A 6 11.41 10.47 15.90
C MET A 6 12.56 11.45 15.69
N SER A 7 13.46 11.19 14.74
CA SER A 7 14.54 12.10 14.40
C SER A 7 13.99 13.49 14.02
N ARG A 8 14.85 14.52 14.13
CA ARG A 8 14.48 15.88 13.71
C ARG A 8 14.04 15.92 12.24
N ARG A 9 14.64 15.05 11.41
CA ARG A 9 14.33 14.93 9.99
C ARG A 9 12.97 14.27 9.76
N ALA A 10 12.71 13.14 10.43
CA ALA A 10 11.41 12.49 10.37
C ALA A 10 10.27 13.42 10.82
N ARG A 11 10.47 14.19 11.91
CA ARG A 11 9.48 15.19 12.36
C ARG A 11 9.20 16.30 11.35
N ARG A 12 10.18 16.69 10.53
CA ARG A 12 9.97 17.68 9.46
C ARG A 12 9.05 17.11 8.38
N HIS A 13 9.30 15.87 7.95
CA HIS A 13 8.43 15.18 6.99
C HIS A 13 7.03 14.98 7.53
N PHE A 14 6.90 14.50 8.77
CA PHE A 14 5.63 14.39 9.49
C PHE A 14 4.78 15.66 9.40
N LYS A 15 5.36 16.82 9.71
CA LYS A 15 4.66 18.11 9.64
C LYS A 15 4.24 18.48 8.21
N LYS A 16 5.03 18.12 7.21
CA LYS A 16 4.67 18.32 5.80
C LYS A 16 3.50 17.42 5.40
N ILE A 17 3.53 16.14 5.79
CA ILE A 17 2.46 15.17 5.52
C ILE A 17 1.13 15.68 6.07
N GLN A 18 1.11 16.14 7.33
CA GLN A 18 -0.12 16.66 7.96
C GLN A 18 -0.73 17.87 7.23
N ARG A 19 0.10 18.66 6.54
CA ARG A 19 -0.33 19.88 5.85
C ARG A 19 -0.62 19.65 4.36
N ALA A 20 -0.21 18.53 3.81
CA ALA A 20 -0.45 18.20 2.41
C ALA A 20 -1.94 18.05 2.15
N ASP A 21 -2.42 18.66 1.07
CA ASP A 21 -3.82 18.77 0.67
C ASP A 21 -4.08 18.16 -0.71
N THR A 22 -3.04 17.64 -1.36
CA THR A 22 -3.12 16.99 -2.69
C THR A 22 -2.29 15.72 -2.72
N LYS A 23 -2.73 14.73 -3.51
CA LYS A 23 -1.97 13.48 -3.69
C LYS A 23 -0.61 13.71 -4.34
N TYR A 24 -0.49 14.72 -5.20
CA TYR A 24 0.77 15.13 -5.81
C TYR A 24 1.80 15.57 -4.75
N THR A 25 1.42 16.46 -3.82
CA THR A 25 2.33 16.90 -2.76
C THR A 25 2.72 15.75 -1.82
N LEU A 26 1.80 14.82 -1.53
CA LEU A 26 2.11 13.61 -0.79
C LEU A 26 3.15 12.74 -1.52
N GLN A 27 3.04 12.62 -2.84
CA GLN A 27 4.02 11.90 -3.66
C GLN A 27 5.41 12.55 -3.63
N GLU A 28 5.49 13.88 -3.69
CA GLU A 28 6.77 14.59 -3.56
C GLU A 28 7.42 14.36 -2.19
N ILE A 29 6.61 14.36 -1.11
CA ILE A 29 7.10 14.06 0.23
C ILE A 29 7.60 12.60 0.31
N ALA A 30 6.87 11.64 -0.27
CA ALA A 30 7.27 10.24 -0.34
C ALA A 30 8.63 10.07 -1.05
N SER A 31 8.81 10.73 -2.20
CA SER A 31 10.07 10.72 -2.95
C SER A 31 11.23 11.34 -2.15
N SER A 32 10.96 12.39 -1.37
CA SER A 32 11.97 12.98 -0.47
C SER A 32 12.34 12.04 0.67
N ILE A 33 11.38 11.29 1.23
CA ILE A 33 11.65 10.30 2.28
C ILE A 33 12.49 9.15 1.73
N GLN A 34 12.17 8.64 0.53
CA GLN A 34 12.97 7.63 -0.16
C GLN A 34 14.42 8.11 -0.32
N THR A 35 14.62 9.33 -0.85
CA THR A 35 15.95 9.92 -1.02
C THR A 35 16.70 10.01 0.31
N ASP A 36 16.01 10.35 1.40
CA ASP A 36 16.62 10.45 2.72
C ASP A 36 16.97 9.07 3.30
N LEU A 37 16.15 8.06 3.05
CA LEU A 37 16.46 6.67 3.40
C LEU A 37 17.68 6.15 2.63
N ASP A 38 17.73 6.39 1.32
CA ASP A 38 18.83 5.94 0.44
C ASP A 38 20.17 6.57 0.87
N LYS A 39 20.12 7.83 1.32
CA LYS A 39 21.27 8.56 1.88
C LYS A 39 21.58 8.19 3.34
N ARG A 40 20.84 7.23 3.93
CA ARG A 40 20.96 6.80 5.34
C ARG A 40 20.73 7.94 6.34
N LEU A 41 19.91 8.91 5.97
CA LEU A 41 19.52 10.07 6.80
C LEU A 41 18.22 9.81 7.58
N LEU A 42 17.52 8.72 7.25
CA LEU A 42 16.39 8.15 7.97
C LEU A 42 16.63 6.64 8.14
N SER A 43 16.11 6.05 9.20
CA SER A 43 16.05 4.59 9.32
C SER A 43 14.90 4.04 8.45
N TYR A 44 14.95 2.73 8.18
CA TYR A 44 13.84 2.05 7.52
C TYR A 44 12.53 2.18 8.32
N ASP A 45 12.58 1.98 9.64
CA ASP A 45 11.40 2.09 10.51
C ASP A 45 10.79 3.50 10.49
N GLU A 46 11.62 4.55 10.45
CA GLU A 46 11.14 5.92 10.30
C GLU A 46 10.50 6.16 8.93
N ALA A 47 11.11 5.64 7.86
CA ALA A 47 10.57 5.75 6.51
C ALA A 47 9.24 4.99 6.38
N LEU A 48 9.14 3.79 6.96
CA LEU A 48 7.93 2.97 7.00
C LEU A 48 6.81 3.68 7.77
N MET A 49 7.11 4.21 8.96
CA MET A 49 6.16 5.00 9.74
C MET A 49 5.63 6.20 8.94
N LEU A 50 6.53 6.98 8.33
CA LEU A 50 6.13 8.15 7.54
C LEU A 50 5.34 7.77 6.29
N GLY A 51 5.68 6.67 5.62
CA GLY A 51 4.92 6.21 4.47
C GLY A 51 3.53 5.71 4.83
N ASN A 52 3.37 5.00 5.95
CA ASN A 52 2.05 4.63 6.47
C ASN A 52 1.20 5.87 6.78
N MET A 53 1.82 6.93 7.32
CA MET A 53 1.14 8.21 7.51
C MET A 53 0.76 8.92 6.21
N ILE A 54 1.59 8.80 5.17
CA ILE A 54 1.27 9.31 3.84
C ILE A 54 0.04 8.60 3.28
N GLN A 55 -0.06 7.28 3.42
CA GLN A 55 -1.24 6.52 2.97
C GLN A 55 -2.50 6.99 3.69
N ASN A 56 -2.45 7.09 5.03
CA ASN A 56 -3.58 7.57 5.82
C ASN A 56 -4.02 8.99 5.43
N ARG A 57 -3.06 9.86 5.09
CA ARG A 57 -3.37 11.21 4.60
C ARG A 57 -3.93 11.20 3.18
N ALA A 58 -3.41 10.33 2.31
CA ALA A 58 -3.86 10.20 0.93
C ALA A 58 -5.33 9.78 0.84
N ASP A 59 -5.82 8.99 1.79
CA ASP A 59 -7.23 8.59 1.89
C ASP A 59 -8.17 9.74 2.23
N GLN A 60 -7.65 10.80 2.86
CA GLN A 60 -8.42 11.99 3.27
C GLN A 60 -8.39 13.11 2.22
N VAL A 61 -7.60 12.93 1.16
CA VAL A 61 -7.34 13.94 0.15
C VAL A 61 -8.02 13.53 -1.17
N PRO A 62 -8.71 14.44 -1.87
CA PRO A 62 -9.39 14.12 -3.12
C PRO A 62 -8.43 13.62 -4.20
N GLY A 63 -8.94 12.74 -5.08
CA GLY A 63 -8.24 12.23 -6.26
C GLY A 63 -8.17 10.70 -6.30
N ASP A 64 -7.94 10.14 -7.49
CA ASP A 64 -7.85 8.70 -7.74
C ASP A 64 -6.41 8.18 -7.87
N ALA A 65 -5.42 9.08 -7.83
CA ALA A 65 -4.02 8.71 -7.94
C ALA A 65 -3.56 7.79 -6.80
N ILE A 66 -2.68 6.84 -7.12
CA ILE A 66 -1.97 6.02 -6.14
C ILE A 66 -0.75 6.82 -5.67
N VAL A 67 -0.56 6.92 -4.35
CA VAL A 67 0.66 7.51 -3.77
C VAL A 67 1.62 6.38 -3.42
N TYR A 68 2.78 6.38 -4.04
CA TYR A 68 3.85 5.41 -3.85
C TYR A 68 4.76 5.87 -2.71
N ALA A 69 4.58 5.28 -1.53
CA ALA A 69 5.35 5.57 -0.32
C ALA A 69 5.78 4.27 0.37
N ILE A 70 6.96 4.24 0.98
CA ILE A 70 7.46 3.07 1.73
C ILE A 70 6.50 2.78 2.89
N SER A 71 5.59 1.82 2.69
CA SER A 71 4.45 1.56 3.58
C SER A 71 4.02 0.10 3.47
N ASP A 72 3.27 -0.37 4.47
CA ASP A 72 2.67 -1.71 4.44
C ASP A 72 1.72 -1.84 3.25
N ARG A 73 0.96 -0.78 2.95
CA ARG A 73 0.08 -0.71 1.77
C ARG A 73 0.86 -0.78 0.45
N ASP A 74 2.03 -0.18 0.37
CA ASP A 74 2.88 -0.25 -0.84
C ASP A 74 3.58 -1.61 -0.98
N ALA A 75 3.97 -2.24 0.12
CA ALA A 75 4.44 -3.63 0.10
C ALA A 75 3.35 -4.55 -0.43
N TYR A 76 2.12 -4.39 0.07
CA TYR A 76 0.96 -5.14 -0.40
C TYR A 76 0.65 -4.87 -1.89
N ARG A 77 0.66 -3.60 -2.31
CA ARG A 77 0.48 -3.19 -3.72
C ARG A 77 1.45 -3.90 -4.65
N ARG A 78 2.74 -3.96 -4.30
CA ARG A 78 3.76 -4.62 -5.13
C ARG A 78 3.46 -6.11 -5.31
N THR A 79 3.03 -6.79 -4.24
CA THR A 79 2.61 -8.20 -4.31
C THR A 79 1.36 -8.36 -5.19
N LEU A 80 0.38 -7.46 -5.03
CA LEU A 80 -0.85 -7.47 -5.83
C LEU A 80 -0.56 -7.25 -7.33
N GLU A 81 0.27 -6.26 -7.67
CA GLU A 81 0.70 -6.00 -9.05
C GLU A 81 1.45 -7.19 -9.67
N LEU A 82 2.24 -7.90 -8.86
CA LEU A 82 2.97 -9.08 -9.32
C LEU A 82 2.00 -10.19 -9.73
N TYR A 83 0.97 -10.49 -8.92
CA TYR A 83 -0.02 -11.51 -9.27
C TYR A 83 -0.93 -11.09 -10.40
N LEU A 84 -1.25 -9.80 -10.52
CA LEU A 84 -2.05 -9.35 -11.65
C LEU A 84 -1.28 -9.52 -12.99
N ARG A 85 0.06 -9.61 -13.00
CA ARG A 85 0.93 -9.46 -14.20
C ARG A 85 0.51 -10.35 -15.36
N ASP A 86 0.05 -11.56 -15.05
CA ASP A 86 -0.33 -12.56 -16.05
C ASP A 86 -1.80 -12.46 -16.47
N ALA A 87 -2.47 -11.35 -16.13
CA ALA A 87 -3.86 -11.03 -16.46
C ALA A 87 -4.90 -12.04 -15.93
N LEU A 88 -4.50 -12.90 -15.00
CA LEU A 88 -5.36 -13.83 -14.28
C LEU A 88 -4.99 -13.80 -12.80
N LEU A 89 -5.96 -13.52 -11.94
CA LEU A 89 -5.80 -13.65 -10.49
C LEU A 89 -6.43 -14.95 -10.01
N THR A 90 -5.60 -15.97 -9.85
CA THR A 90 -6.04 -17.34 -9.51
C THR A 90 -6.55 -17.46 -8.08
N ARG A 91 -7.32 -18.51 -7.77
CA ARG A 91 -7.76 -18.81 -6.39
C ARG A 91 -6.59 -18.90 -5.39
N THR A 92 -5.47 -19.49 -5.79
CA THR A 92 -4.27 -19.63 -4.95
C THR A 92 -3.65 -18.28 -4.64
N GLU A 93 -3.50 -17.41 -5.64
CA GLU A 93 -2.95 -16.06 -5.44
C GLU A 93 -3.88 -15.21 -4.58
N GLN A 94 -5.19 -15.37 -4.73
CA GLN A 94 -6.17 -14.70 -3.85
C GLN A 94 -6.05 -15.15 -2.40
N LEU A 95 -5.79 -16.43 -2.15
CA LEU A 95 -5.52 -16.94 -0.81
C LEU A 95 -4.23 -16.34 -0.23
N LEU A 96 -3.13 -16.32 -1.01
CA LEU A 96 -1.86 -15.71 -0.59
C LEU A 96 -2.01 -14.21 -0.31
N LEU A 97 -2.78 -13.50 -1.14
CA LEU A 97 -3.11 -12.10 -0.92
C LEU A 97 -3.93 -11.90 0.36
N TRP A 98 -4.87 -12.79 0.66
CA TRP A 98 -5.67 -12.72 1.88
C TRP A 98 -4.81 -12.91 3.15
N GLU A 99 -3.87 -13.85 3.13
CA GLU A 99 -2.91 -14.04 4.23
C GLU A 99 -2.02 -12.81 4.41
N GLU A 100 -1.52 -12.25 3.30
CA GLU A 100 -0.66 -11.07 3.31
C GLU A 100 -1.38 -9.83 3.85
N ARG A 101 -2.64 -9.62 3.46
CA ARG A 101 -3.49 -8.56 4.03
C ARG A 101 -3.54 -8.65 5.56
N ARG A 102 -3.80 -9.85 6.09
CA ARG A 102 -3.89 -10.09 7.53
C ARG A 102 -2.56 -9.84 8.23
N ARG A 103 -1.45 -10.24 7.61
CA ARG A 103 -0.09 -10.01 8.13
C ARG A 103 0.25 -8.53 8.23
N LEU A 104 -0.14 -7.75 7.23
CA LEU A 104 0.14 -6.32 7.11
C LEU A 104 -0.93 -5.41 7.75
N GLY A 105 -2.03 -5.99 8.23
CA GLY A 105 -3.15 -5.23 8.80
C GLY A 105 -3.98 -4.46 7.78
N ILE A 106 -3.98 -4.88 6.52
CA ILE A 106 -4.78 -4.30 5.43
C ILE A 106 -6.20 -4.83 5.52
N SER A 107 -7.18 -3.93 5.56
CA SER A 107 -8.61 -4.26 5.54
C SER A 107 -9.09 -4.64 4.14
N ASP A 108 -10.23 -5.33 4.05
CA ASP A 108 -10.82 -5.70 2.76
C ASP A 108 -11.19 -4.48 1.92
N ASN A 109 -11.68 -3.42 2.55
CA ASN A 109 -11.97 -2.15 1.88
C ASN A 109 -10.71 -1.52 1.27
N GLU A 110 -9.58 -1.54 1.99
CA GLU A 110 -8.31 -1.04 1.46
C GLU A 110 -7.79 -1.90 0.31
N HIS A 111 -7.96 -3.22 0.40
CA HIS A 111 -7.65 -4.11 -0.70
C HIS A 111 -8.50 -3.80 -1.93
N ASP A 112 -9.82 -3.74 -1.79
CA ASP A 112 -10.76 -3.55 -2.90
C ASP A 112 -10.51 -2.21 -3.59
N ALA A 113 -10.31 -1.14 -2.81
CA ALA A 113 -9.99 0.18 -3.34
C ALA A 113 -8.67 0.16 -4.13
N LEU A 114 -7.62 -0.48 -3.59
CA LEU A 114 -6.33 -0.59 -4.25
C LEU A 114 -6.42 -1.44 -5.53
N LEU A 115 -7.11 -2.58 -5.48
CA LEU A 115 -7.35 -3.45 -6.62
C LEU A 115 -8.07 -2.69 -7.74
N GLN A 116 -9.15 -1.97 -7.42
CA GLN A 116 -9.88 -1.16 -8.39
C GLN A 116 -9.00 -0.07 -9.02
N GLN A 117 -8.17 0.61 -8.22
CA GLN A 117 -7.23 1.61 -8.74
C GLN A 117 -6.22 1.00 -9.71
N LEU A 118 -5.66 -0.18 -9.39
CA LEU A 118 -4.73 -0.89 -10.28
C LEU A 118 -5.41 -1.36 -11.56
N LEU A 119 -6.59 -1.97 -11.46
CA LEU A 119 -7.38 -2.40 -12.63
C LEU A 119 -7.74 -1.21 -13.53
N ALA A 120 -8.09 -0.06 -12.95
CA ALA A 120 -8.35 1.16 -13.71
C ALA A 120 -7.09 1.64 -14.46
N GLN A 121 -5.92 1.63 -13.82
CA GLN A 121 -4.65 1.96 -14.48
C GLN A 121 -4.34 1.00 -15.63
N TRP A 122 -4.59 -0.29 -15.45
CA TRP A 122 -4.32 -1.32 -16.45
C TRP A 122 -5.28 -1.24 -17.63
N LYS A 123 -6.55 -0.97 -17.36
CA LYS A 123 -7.56 -0.71 -18.39
C LYS A 123 -7.17 0.49 -19.25
N ARG A 124 -6.63 1.56 -18.65
CA ARG A 124 -6.07 2.72 -19.39
C ARG A 124 -4.87 2.34 -20.27
N GLN A 125 -4.12 1.29 -19.92
CA GLN A 125 -3.03 0.72 -20.73
C GLN A 125 -3.51 -0.33 -21.76
N GLY A 126 -4.82 -0.54 -21.91
CA GLY A 126 -5.39 -1.54 -22.83
C GLY A 126 -5.30 -2.98 -22.33
N LYS A 127 -4.96 -3.21 -21.05
CA LYS A 127 -4.92 -4.53 -20.44
C LYS A 127 -6.24 -4.85 -19.73
N SER A 128 -6.66 -6.10 -19.81
CA SER A 128 -7.79 -6.64 -19.03
C SER A 128 -7.27 -7.72 -18.10
N VAL A 129 -7.86 -7.84 -16.91
CA VAL A 129 -7.52 -8.88 -15.94
C VAL A 129 -8.77 -9.67 -15.62
N THR A 130 -8.66 -10.99 -15.66
CA THR A 130 -9.67 -11.91 -15.18
C THR A 130 -9.38 -12.25 -13.71
N ILE A 131 -10.40 -12.20 -12.87
CA ILE A 131 -10.28 -12.53 -11.44
C ILE A 131 -11.16 -13.73 -11.18
N ASP A 132 -10.56 -14.83 -10.70
CA ASP A 132 -11.32 -16.02 -10.34
C ASP A 132 -12.25 -15.74 -9.15
N ARG A 133 -13.34 -16.51 -9.06
CA ARG A 133 -14.20 -16.43 -7.87
C ARG A 133 -13.45 -16.96 -6.66
N PHE A 134 -13.34 -16.13 -5.62
CA PHE A 134 -12.76 -16.50 -4.34
C PHE A 134 -13.78 -16.32 -3.22
N SER A 135 -13.72 -17.20 -2.23
CA SER A 135 -14.44 -17.09 -0.96
C SER A 135 -13.42 -17.19 0.15
N GLU A 136 -13.47 -16.25 1.09
CA GLU A 136 -12.57 -16.24 2.23
C GLU A 136 -12.64 -17.58 3.00
N PRO A 137 -11.49 -18.13 3.42
CA PRO A 137 -11.47 -19.33 4.24
C PRO A 137 -12.20 -19.06 5.56
N LYS A 138 -13.13 -19.95 5.94
CA LYS A 138 -13.70 -19.91 7.30
C LYS A 138 -12.54 -20.05 8.30
N ARG A 139 -12.47 -19.16 9.30
CA ARG A 139 -11.47 -19.25 10.37
C ARG A 139 -11.54 -20.64 11.02
N GLY A 140 -10.53 -21.48 10.74
CA GLY A 140 -10.30 -22.74 11.45
C GLY A 140 -11.10 -23.95 10.99
N GLY A 141 -11.24 -24.22 9.69
CA GLY A 141 -11.79 -25.51 9.25
C GLY A 141 -11.54 -25.78 7.78
N ALA A 142 -11.03 -26.98 7.49
CA ALA A 142 -10.82 -27.53 6.17
C ALA A 142 -12.03 -27.27 5.24
N ASP A 143 -11.72 -26.95 3.98
CA ASP A 143 -12.72 -26.86 2.91
C ASP A 143 -13.52 -28.18 2.85
N PRO A 144 -14.87 -28.14 2.74
CA PRO A 144 -15.61 -29.34 2.41
C PRO A 144 -15.28 -29.71 0.95
N VAL A 145 -14.86 -30.95 0.79
CA VAL A 145 -14.57 -31.63 -0.49
C VAL A 145 -15.81 -31.65 -1.38
#